data_AF-A0A431IX02-F1
#
_entry.id   AF-A0A431IX02-F1
#
_cell.length_a   1.000
_cell.length_b   1.000
_cell.length_c   1.000
_cell.angle_alpha   90.00
_cell.angle_beta   90.00
_cell.angle_gamma   90.00
#
_symmetry.space_group_name_H-M   'P 1'
#
loop_
_entity.id
_entity.type
_entity.pdbx_description
1 polymer ?
#
loop_
_entity_poly.entity_id
_entity_poly.type
_entity_poly.pdbx_seq_one_letter_code
_entity_poly.pdbx_strand_id
1 'polypeptide(L)'
;MNKILVLIILVWNLGFTQEIAVVKYSGGGDWYANPTSLPNLAKFCNQNINTKINTKIATVDVGSSEIFTYPFVHITGHGNVVFSPNDVINLRNYLTSGGFLHIDDNY
;
A
#
# COMPACT_ATOMS: atom_id res chain seq x y z
N MET A 1 -33.59 1.24 -20.31
CA MET A 1 -32.29 0.90 -19.70
C MET A 1 -32.55 -0.12 -18.60
N ASN A 2 -31.91 -1.28 -18.62
CA ASN A 2 -32.19 -2.36 -17.68
C ASN A 2 -31.84 -1.90 -16.25
N LYS A 3 -32.78 -1.99 -15.29
CA LYS A 3 -32.60 -1.43 -13.93
C LYS A 3 -31.37 -2.00 -13.21
N ILE A 4 -30.99 -3.23 -13.55
CA ILE A 4 -29.78 -3.92 -13.10
C ILE A 4 -28.50 -3.20 -13.56
N LEU A 5 -28.47 -2.69 -14.80
CA LEU A 5 -27.31 -2.00 -15.36
C LEU A 5 -27.05 -0.66 -14.65
N VAL A 6 -28.13 0.04 -14.27
CA VAL A 6 -28.06 1.29 -13.48
C VAL A 6 -27.50 1.02 -12.08
N LEU A 7 -27.90 -0.09 -11.46
CA LEU A 7 -27.41 -0.49 -10.14
C LEU A 7 -25.91 -0.81 -10.17
N ILE A 8 -25.43 -1.52 -11.20
CA ILE A 8 -24.01 -1.85 -11.37
C ILE A 8 -23.17 -0.58 -11.52
N ILE A 9 -23.59 0.38 -12.35
CA ILE A 9 -22.87 1.65 -12.56
C ILE A 9 -22.79 2.51 -11.29
N LEU A 10 -23.85 2.50 -10.46
CA LEU A 10 -23.86 3.23 -9.19
C LEU A 10 -22.89 2.63 -8.15
N VAL A 11 -22.73 1.30 -8.12
CA VAL A 11 -21.84 0.60 -7.17
C VAL A 11 -20.37 0.79 -7.51
N TRP A 12 -20.01 0.98 -8.79
CA TRP A 12 -18.62 1.15 -9.23
C TRP A 12 -17.94 2.40 -8.67
N ASN A 13 -18.71 3.42 -8.27
CA ASN A 13 -18.17 4.65 -7.70
C ASN A 13 -17.87 4.57 -6.20
N LEU A 14 -18.20 3.45 -5.53
CA LEU A 14 -18.07 3.32 -4.07
C LEU A 14 -16.73 2.72 -3.61
N GLY A 15 -15.93 2.17 -4.54
CA GLY A 15 -14.73 1.40 -4.21
C GLY A 15 -13.42 2.06 -4.63
N PHE A 16 -13.06 3.18 -4.01
CA PHE A 16 -11.71 3.75 -4.17
C PHE A 16 -11.00 3.81 -2.82
N THR A 17 -10.44 2.66 -2.37
CA THR A 17 -9.43 2.70 -1.33
C THR A 17 -8.17 3.37 -1.91
N GLN A 18 -7.70 4.42 -1.25
CA GLN A 18 -6.53 5.20 -1.64
C GLN A 18 -5.50 5.22 -0.51
N GLU A 19 -5.64 4.30 0.45
CA GLU A 19 -4.70 4.21 1.55
C GLU A 19 -3.41 3.56 1.09
N ILE A 20 -2.30 4.17 1.51
CA ILE A 20 -0.96 3.65 1.26
C ILE A 20 -0.28 3.44 2.62
N ALA A 21 0.55 2.41 2.71
CA ALA A 21 1.27 2.10 3.94
C ALA A 21 2.75 1.83 3.67
N VAL A 22 3.59 2.17 4.66
CA VAL A 22 4.97 1.68 4.73
C VAL A 22 4.96 0.29 5.32
N VAL A 23 5.66 -0.64 4.69
CA VAL A 23 5.81 -2.00 5.17
C VAL A 23 6.99 -2.10 6.11
N LYS A 24 6.73 -2.65 7.29
CA LYS A 24 7.74 -3.03 8.25
C LYS A 24 8.16 -4.48 8.03
N TYR A 25 9.48 -4.68 7.86
CA TYR A 25 10.10 -5.97 7.61
C TYR A 25 11.23 -6.26 8.62
N SER A 26 11.66 -7.52 8.68
CA SER A 26 12.79 -7.95 9.53
C SER A 26 14.11 -7.95 8.76
N GLY A 27 15.26 -8.07 9.43
CA GLY A 27 16.57 -8.16 8.75
C GLY A 27 17.55 -7.03 9.06
N GLY A 28 17.20 -6.13 9.99
CA GLY A 28 18.09 -5.10 10.51
C GLY A 28 18.17 -3.84 9.66
N GLY A 29 17.38 -3.73 8.59
CA GLY A 29 17.25 -2.50 7.82
C GLY A 29 16.34 -1.45 8.49
N ASP A 30 16.55 -0.20 8.12
CA ASP A 30 15.74 0.96 8.54
C ASP A 30 14.52 1.14 7.63
N TRP A 31 13.56 0.24 7.77
CA TRP A 31 12.26 0.27 7.06
C TRP A 31 11.49 1.61 7.18
N TYR A 32 11.90 2.47 8.11
CA TYR A 32 11.36 3.81 8.37
C TYR A 32 12.18 4.94 7.72
N ALA A 33 13.02 4.63 6.73
CA ALA A 33 13.77 5.63 5.98
C ALA A 33 12.85 6.60 5.22
N ASN A 34 13.37 7.80 4.94
CA ASN A 34 12.70 8.85 4.15
C ASN A 34 11.23 9.14 4.58
N PRO A 35 10.99 9.47 5.87
CA PRO A 35 9.62 9.55 6.44
C PRO A 35 8.72 10.60 5.79
N THR A 36 9.29 11.55 5.02
CA THR A 36 8.53 12.58 4.30
C THR A 36 8.17 12.19 2.87
N SER A 37 8.75 11.13 2.29
CA SER A 37 8.54 10.75 0.88
C SER A 37 7.07 10.44 0.56
N LEU A 38 6.45 9.54 1.30
CA LEU A 38 5.05 9.18 1.07
C LEU A 38 4.04 10.29 1.45
N PRO A 39 4.19 11.04 2.56
CA PRO A 39 3.38 12.24 2.79
C PRO A 39 3.46 13.26 1.64
N ASN A 40 4.65 13.47 1.08
CA ASN A 40 4.86 14.37 -0.06
C ASN A 40 4.21 13.83 -1.33
N LEU A 41 4.33 12.52 -1.60
CA LEU A 41 3.66 11.86 -2.72
C LEU A 41 2.13 11.97 -2.60
N ALA A 42 1.58 11.68 -1.42
CA ALA A 42 0.15 11.81 -1.15
C ALA A 42 -0.34 13.24 -1.41
N LYS A 43 0.38 14.24 -0.89
CA LYS A 43 0.09 15.65 -1.14
C LYS A 43 0.15 15.99 -2.63
N PHE A 44 1.18 15.55 -3.33
CA PHE A 44 1.34 15.79 -4.77
C PHE A 44 0.20 15.17 -5.58
N CYS A 45 -0.13 13.91 -5.36
CA CYS A 45 -1.22 13.23 -6.05
C CYS A 45 -2.58 13.91 -5.78
N ASN A 46 -2.84 14.27 -4.52
CA ASN A 46 -4.08 14.94 -4.15
C ASN A 46 -4.22 16.30 -4.86
N GLN A 47 -3.10 17.00 -5.09
CA GLN A 47 -3.08 18.29 -5.79
C GLN A 47 -3.15 18.18 -7.32
N ASN A 48 -2.56 17.16 -7.92
CA ASN A 48 -2.34 17.09 -9.37
C ASN A 48 -3.30 16.15 -10.10
N ILE A 49 -3.77 15.09 -9.44
CA ILE A 49 -4.64 14.08 -10.04
C ILE A 49 -5.90 13.80 -9.20
N ASN A 50 -6.22 14.72 -8.28
CA ASN A 50 -7.45 14.73 -7.49
C ASN A 50 -7.70 13.45 -6.67
N THR A 51 -6.64 12.83 -6.18
CA THR A 51 -6.73 11.74 -5.20
C THR A 51 -7.13 12.26 -3.82
N LYS A 52 -7.44 11.34 -2.90
CA LYS A 52 -7.78 11.56 -1.50
C LYS A 52 -6.91 10.70 -0.57
N ILE A 53 -5.64 10.52 -0.92
CA ILE A 53 -4.68 9.74 -0.14
C ILE A 53 -4.47 10.43 1.21
N ASN A 54 -4.51 9.68 2.29
CA ASN A 54 -4.21 10.20 3.62
C ASN A 54 -2.72 10.58 3.71
N THR A 55 -2.41 11.80 4.14
CA THR A 55 -1.02 12.25 4.31
C THR A 55 -0.37 11.71 5.59
N LYS A 56 -1.18 11.18 6.52
CA LYS A 56 -0.69 10.42 7.67
C LYS A 56 -0.59 8.95 7.27
N ILE A 57 0.60 8.56 6.83
CA ILE A 57 0.89 7.24 6.30
C ILE A 57 0.88 6.19 7.41
N ALA A 58 0.20 5.07 7.16
CA ALA A 58 0.18 3.94 8.07
C ALA A 58 1.46 3.11 7.98
N THR A 59 1.75 2.35 9.03
CA THR A 59 2.77 1.30 9.02
C THR A 59 2.08 -0.04 9.14
N VAL A 60 2.51 -1.03 8.36
CA VAL A 60 1.94 -2.37 8.40
C VAL A 60 3.06 -3.43 8.40
N ASP A 61 2.97 -4.43 9.28
CA ASP A 61 3.88 -5.57 9.27
C ASP A 61 3.53 -6.52 8.11
N VAL A 62 4.53 -7.07 7.41
CA VAL A 62 4.33 -7.96 6.23
C VAL A 62 3.41 -9.15 6.54
N GLY A 63 3.55 -9.76 7.71
CA GLY A 63 2.74 -10.90 8.15
C GLY A 63 1.35 -10.54 8.68
N SER A 64 1.00 -9.25 8.78
CA SER A 64 -0.30 -8.82 9.29
C SER A 64 -1.40 -9.02 8.23
N SER A 65 -2.59 -9.43 8.66
CA SER A 65 -3.78 -9.42 7.80
C SER A 65 -4.25 -7.99 7.46
N GLU A 66 -3.76 -6.98 8.18
CA GLU A 66 -4.04 -5.57 7.88
C GLU A 66 -3.44 -5.14 6.54
N ILE A 67 -2.42 -5.84 6.00
CA ILE A 67 -1.83 -5.48 4.70
C ILE A 67 -2.87 -5.45 3.56
N PHE A 68 -3.95 -6.23 3.68
CA PHE A 68 -5.03 -6.30 2.70
C PHE A 68 -5.96 -5.07 2.70
N THR A 69 -5.85 -4.17 3.67
CA THR A 69 -6.57 -2.88 3.66
C THR A 69 -5.88 -1.84 2.77
N TYR A 70 -4.60 -2.04 2.48
CA TYR A 70 -3.75 -1.13 1.72
C TYR A 70 -3.53 -1.64 0.29
N PRO A 71 -4.24 -1.10 -0.73
CA PRO A 71 -4.05 -1.50 -2.13
C PRO A 71 -2.63 -1.22 -2.64
N PHE A 72 -1.91 -0.30 -2.00
CA PHE A 72 -0.53 0.06 -2.31
C PHE A 72 0.30 0.05 -1.04
N VAL A 73 1.37 -0.71 -1.03
CA VAL A 73 2.36 -0.73 0.04
C VAL A 73 3.74 -0.40 -0.48
N HIS A 74 4.54 0.23 0.37
CA HIS A 74 5.88 0.71 0.05
C HIS A 74 6.92 0.08 0.97
N ILE A 75 8.00 -0.42 0.40
CA ILE A 75 9.20 -0.85 1.09
C ILE A 75 10.34 0.11 0.71
N THR A 76 11.06 0.58 1.72
CA THR A 76 12.29 1.38 1.60
C THR A 76 13.23 1.00 2.75
N GLY A 77 14.49 1.37 2.66
CA GLY A 77 15.49 1.20 3.71
C GLY A 77 16.84 0.77 3.16
N HIS A 78 17.83 0.74 4.04
CA HIS A 78 19.17 0.27 3.83
C HIS A 78 19.33 -1.13 4.43
N GLY A 79 20.11 -1.99 3.79
CA GLY A 79 20.44 -3.32 4.32
C GLY A 79 19.44 -4.41 3.95
N ASN A 80 19.41 -5.50 4.72
CA ASN A 80 18.73 -6.72 4.31
C ASN A 80 17.23 -6.69 4.61
N VAL A 81 16.44 -7.03 3.61
CA VAL A 81 15.02 -7.38 3.76
C VAL A 81 14.93 -8.88 3.99
N VAL A 82 14.42 -9.30 5.15
CA VAL A 82 14.25 -10.70 5.54
C VAL A 82 12.78 -10.97 5.83
N PHE A 83 12.24 -11.98 5.15
CA PHE A 83 10.87 -12.46 5.33
C PHE A 83 10.89 -13.84 5.98
N SER A 84 10.06 -14.04 6.99
CA SER A 84 9.76 -15.37 7.51
C SER A 84 8.95 -16.19 6.48
N PRO A 85 8.86 -17.52 6.63
CA PRO A 85 7.99 -18.33 5.77
C PRO A 85 6.53 -17.84 5.75
N ASN A 86 6.03 -17.31 6.88
CA ASN A 86 4.69 -16.74 6.99
C ASN A 86 4.57 -15.42 6.23
N ASP A 87 5.56 -14.53 6.33
CA ASP A 87 5.61 -13.27 5.59
C ASP A 87 5.57 -13.52 4.08
N VAL A 88 6.34 -14.51 3.60
CA VAL A 88 6.37 -14.89 2.18
C VAL A 88 4.99 -15.36 1.69
N ILE A 89 4.30 -16.18 2.49
CA ILE A 89 2.95 -16.65 2.16
C ILE A 89 1.96 -15.48 2.14
N ASN A 90 2.00 -14.62 3.16
CA ASN A 90 1.07 -13.50 3.28
C ASN A 90 1.29 -12.47 2.17
N LEU A 91 2.55 -12.10 1.89
CA LEU A 91 2.90 -11.18 0.80
C LEU A 91 2.54 -11.74 -0.57
N ARG A 92 2.73 -13.05 -0.81
CA ARG A 92 2.25 -13.69 -2.04
C ARG A 92 0.74 -13.57 -2.17
N ASN A 93 -0.01 -13.86 -1.11
CA ASN A 93 -1.47 -13.78 -1.11
C ASN A 93 -1.93 -12.33 -1.36
N TYR A 94 -1.27 -11.35 -0.76
CA TYR A 94 -1.50 -9.93 -0.99
C TYR A 94 -1.33 -9.56 -2.48
N LEU A 95 -0.17 -9.88 -3.06
CA LEU A 95 0.15 -9.56 -4.45
C LEU A 95 -0.79 -10.26 -5.44
N THR A 96 -1.06 -11.55 -5.22
CA THR A 96 -1.96 -12.33 -6.08
C THR A 96 -3.43 -11.94 -5.94
N SER A 97 -3.81 -11.28 -4.85
CA SER A 97 -5.15 -10.70 -4.65
C SER A 97 -5.29 -9.28 -5.22
N GLY A 98 -4.27 -8.76 -5.92
CA GLY A 98 -4.29 -7.45 -6.57
C GLY A 98 -3.61 -6.33 -5.80
N GLY A 99 -2.95 -6.63 -4.68
CA GLY A 99 -2.11 -5.66 -3.97
C GLY A 99 -0.89 -5.23 -4.78
N PHE A 100 -0.45 -3.98 -4.60
CA PHE A 100 0.72 -3.43 -5.28
C PHE A 100 1.84 -3.15 -4.30
N LEU A 101 3.04 -3.66 -4.60
CA LEU A 101 4.24 -3.46 -3.79
C LEU A 101 5.25 -2.59 -4.55
N HIS A 102 5.52 -1.39 -4.04
CA HIS A 102 6.59 -0.53 -4.50
C HIS A 102 7.86 -0.72 -3.66
N ILE A 103 8.99 -1.01 -4.30
CA ILE A 103 10.28 -1.20 -3.63
C ILE A 103 11.21 -0.08 -4.10
N ASP A 104 11.70 0.70 -3.14
CA ASP A 104 12.69 1.76 -3.32
C ASP A 104 13.96 1.37 -2.57
N ASP A 105 14.96 0.93 -3.31
CA ASP A 105 16.29 0.64 -2.76
C ASP A 105 16.99 1.96 -2.44
N ASN A 106 17.03 2.29 -1.16
CA ASN A 106 17.53 3.57 -0.67
C ASN A 106 19.04 3.46 -0.42
N TYR A 107 19.84 3.35 -1.49
CA TYR A 107 21.31 3.30 -1.43
C TYR A 107 21.97 4.39 -2.27
#